data_AF-A0A9D7ZI51-F1
#
_entry.id   AF-A0A9D7ZI51-F1
#
_cell.length_a   1.000
_cell.length_b   1.000
_cell.length_c   1.000
_cell.angle_alpha   90.00
_cell.angle_beta   90.00
_cell.angle_gamma   90.00
#
_symmetry.space_group_name_H-M   'P 1'
#
loop_
_entity.id
_entity.type
_entity.pdbx_description
1 polymer ?
#
loop_
_entity_poly.entity_id
_entity_poly.type
_entity_poly.pdbx_seq_one_letter_code
_entity_poly.pdbx_strand_id
1 'polypeptide(L)' 'MIAITRKFLVLFALTAVATGLSACAEEEQNRVLSYKKGTYLGKTDQRLSEDQLRTLISRSNAQRVY' A
#
# COMPACT_ATOMS: atom_id res chain seq x y z
N MET A 1 -27.44 2.44 -39.08
CA MET A 1 -27.12 3.30 -37.92
C MET A 1 -27.08 2.53 -36.59
N ILE A 2 -28.10 1.73 -36.25
CA ILE A 2 -28.17 0.96 -34.99
C ILE A 2 -26.95 0.05 -34.72
N ALA A 3 -26.43 -0.63 -35.75
CA ALA A 3 -25.25 -1.50 -35.59
C ALA A 3 -23.96 -0.71 -35.33
N ILE A 4 -23.86 0.53 -35.83
CA ILE A 4 -22.69 1.39 -35.65
C ILE A 4 -22.71 1.97 -34.23
N THR A 5 -23.86 2.49 -33.78
CA THR A 5 -24.02 2.98 -32.40
C THR A 5 -23.81 1.89 -31.36
N ARG A 6 -24.22 0.64 -31.63
CA ARG A 6 -23.93 -0.50 -30.75
C ARG A 6 -22.43 -0.78 -30.62
N LYS A 7 -21.66 -0.70 -31.71
CA LYS A 7 -20.20 -0.88 -31.69
C LYS A 7 -19.51 0.21 -30.88
N PHE A 8 -19.92 1.46 -31.03
CA PHE A 8 -19.38 2.58 -30.25
C PHE A 8 -19.70 2.45 -28.76
N LEU A 9 -20.91 2.00 -28.40
CA LEU A 9 -21.28 1.78 -27.01
C LEU A 9 -20.43 0.67 -26.37
N VAL A 10 -20.20 -0.43 -27.09
CA VAL A 10 -19.31 -1.52 -26.63
C VAL A 10 -17.87 -1.02 -26.46
N LEU A 11 -17.36 -0.23 -27.41
CA LEU A 11 -16.02 0.34 -27.32
C LEU A 11 -15.90 1.26 -26.11
N PHE A 12 -16.88 2.14 -25.90
CA PHE A 12 -16.91 3.05 -24.76
C PHE A 12 -16.93 2.30 -23.43
N ALA A 13 -17.78 1.26 -23.32
CA ALA A 13 -17.86 0.43 -22.13
C ALA A 13 -16.52 -0.27 -21.83
N LEU A 14 -15.86 -0.83 -22.86
CA LEU A 14 -14.54 -1.45 -22.71
C LEU A 14 -13.48 -0.45 -22.24
N THR A 15 -13.45 0.75 -22.83
CA THR A 15 -12.50 1.79 -22.42
C THR A 15 -12.74 2.25 -20.99
N ALA A 16 -13.99 2.41 -20.56
CA ALA A 16 -14.32 2.82 -19.21
C ALA A 16 -13.92 1.77 -18.15
N VAL A 17 -14.09 0.49 -18.46
CA VAL A 17 -13.66 -0.60 -17.58
C VAL A 17 -12.12 -0.65 -17.49
N ALA A 18 -11.43 -0.53 -18.62
CA ALA A 18 -9.97 -0.55 -18.64
C ALA A 18 -9.37 0.61 -17.84
N THR A 19 -9.90 1.84 -17.98
CA THR A 19 -9.42 3.00 -17.23
C THR A 19 -9.78 2.92 -15.73
N GLY A 20 -10.93 2.33 -15.38
CA GLY A 20 -11.30 2.09 -13.99
C GLY A 20 -10.37 1.10 -13.28
N LEU A 21 -9.93 0.05 -13.97
CA LEU A 21 -9.00 -0.94 -13.43
C LEU A 21 -7.55 -0.42 -13.33
N SER A 22 -7.16 0.53 -14.17
CA SER A 22 -5.83 1.17 -14.09
C SER A 22 -5.66 2.13 -12.90
N ALA A 23 -6.72 2.39 -12.12
CA ALA A 23 -6.64 3.23 -10.93
C ALA A 23 -6.08 2.50 -9.69
N CYS A 24 -5.84 1.19 -9.77
CA CYS A 24 -5.16 0.45 -8.71
C CYS A 24 -3.67 0.77 -8.70
N ALA A 25 -3.16 1.25 -7.57
CA ALA A 25 -1.75 1.57 -7.41
C ALA A 25 -0.89 0.30 -7.55
N GLU A 26 0.12 0.36 -8.43
CA GLU A 26 0.89 -0.80 -8.86
C GLU A 26 1.62 -1.47 -7.69
N GLU A 27 2.07 -0.68 -6.71
CA GLU A 27 2.74 -1.15 -5.49
C GLU A 27 1.83 -1.98 -4.56
N GLU A 28 0.51 -1.88 -4.73
CA GLU A 28 -0.45 -2.68 -3.96
C GLU A 28 -0.80 -3.99 -4.66
N GLN A 29 -0.53 -4.09 -5.96
CA GLN A 29 -0.72 -5.32 -6.73
C GLN A 29 0.31 -6.35 -6.28
N ASN A 30 -0.14 -7.58 -5.99
CA ASN A 30 0.70 -8.69 -5.51
C ASN A 30 1.33 -8.50 -4.12
N ARG A 31 0.90 -7.51 -3.33
CA ARG A 31 1.32 -7.40 -1.93
C ARG A 31 0.77 -8.59 -1.14
N VAL A 32 1.65 -9.30 -0.43
CA VAL A 32 1.22 -10.41 0.45
C VAL A 32 0.31 -9.84 1.54
N LEU A 33 -0.95 -10.28 1.59
CA LEU A 33 -1.92 -9.82 2.59
C LEU A 33 -2.07 -10.82 3.75
N SER A 34 -1.58 -12.04 3.57
CA SER A 34 -1.67 -13.12 4.55
C SER A 34 -0.27 -13.59 4.94
N TYR A 35 0.11 -13.29 6.16
CA TYR A 35 1.35 -13.75 6.76
C TYR A 35 1.05 -14.86 7.75
N LYS A 36 1.97 -15.82 7.89
CA LYS A 36 1.91 -16.75 9.01
C LYS A 36 2.04 -15.93 10.30
N LYS A 37 1.13 -16.14 11.25
CA LYS A 37 1.18 -15.43 12.54
C LYS A 37 2.55 -15.63 13.20
N GLY A 38 3.15 -14.53 13.63
CA GLY A 38 4.50 -14.52 14.20
C GLY A 38 5.65 -14.46 13.18
N THR A 39 5.34 -14.38 11.87
CA THR A 39 6.34 -14.18 10.82
C THR A 39 6.25 -12.75 10.30
N TYR A 40 7.34 -12.00 10.47
CA TYR A 40 7.50 -10.66 9.92
C TYR A 40 8.40 -10.75 8.68
N LEU A 41 7.95 -10.22 7.54
CA LEU A 41 8.75 -10.22 6.29
C LEU A 41 9.70 -9.01 6.17
N GLY A 42 9.80 -8.20 7.21
CA GLY A 42 10.73 -7.08 7.26
C GLY A 42 12.19 -7.53 7.31
N LYS A 43 13.09 -6.55 7.21
CA LYS A 43 14.51 -6.79 7.55
C LYS A 43 14.59 -7.25 9.01
N THR A 44 15.59 -8.08 9.30
CA THR A 44 15.91 -8.45 10.69
C THR A 44 16.10 -7.19 11.53
N ASP A 45 15.55 -7.21 12.74
CA ASP A 45 15.72 -6.13 13.70
C ASP A 45 17.20 -5.86 13.94
N GLN A 46 17.56 -4.59 13.91
CA GLN A 46 18.90 -4.14 14.26
C GLN A 46 18.91 -3.71 15.72
N ARG A 47 19.94 -4.13 16.44
CA ARG A 47 20.15 -3.66 17.81
C ARG A 47 20.44 -2.17 17.78
N LEU A 48 19.76 -1.42 18.65
CA LEU A 48 20.02 0.02 18.81
C LEU A 48 21.42 0.24 19.39
N SER A 49 22.07 1.31 18.96
CA SER A 49 23.24 1.82 19.68
C SER A 49 22.80 2.44 21.01
N GLU A 50 23.76 2.54 21.93
CA GLU A 50 23.54 3.17 23.23
C GLU A 50 23.07 4.63 23.11
N ASP A 51 23.58 5.37 22.12
CA ASP A 51 23.14 6.74 21.85
C ASP A 51 21.71 6.81 21.33
N GLN A 52 21.34 5.92 20.38
CA GLN A 52 19.98 5.84 19.87
C GLN A 52 18.99 5.50 20.99
N LEU A 53 19.36 4.57 21.87
CA LEU A 53 18.55 4.20 23.02
C LEU A 53 18.34 5.39 23.98
N ARG A 54 19.41 6.13 24.31
CA ARG A 54 19.32 7.34 25.15
C ARG A 54 18.40 8.40 24.54
N THR A 55 18.51 8.65 23.24
CA THR A 55 17.63 9.61 22.54
C THR A 55 16.16 9.19 22.63
N LEU A 56 15.86 7.90 22.43
CA LEU A 56 14.49 7.38 22.51
C LEU A 56 13.90 7.52 23.92
N ILE A 57 14.68 7.20 24.96
CA ILE A 57 14.27 7.36 26.36
C ILE A 57 13.94 8.82 26.67
N SER A 58 14.82 9.75 26.26
CA SER A 58 14.61 11.19 26.47
C SER A 58 13.31 11.68 25.81
N ARG A 59 13.07 11.28 24.55
CA ARG A 59 11.84 11.62 23.82
C ARG A 59 10.60 11.04 24.47
N SER A 60 10.63 9.78 24.88
CA SER A 60 9.50 9.12 25.55
C SER A 60 9.16 9.82 26.87
N ASN A 61 10.17 10.20 27.65
CA ASN A 61 9.97 10.95 28.91
C ASN A 61 9.32 12.32 28.67
N ALA A 62 9.73 13.03 27.61
CA ALA A 62 9.13 14.32 27.25
C ALA A 62 7.66 14.17 26.81
N GLN A 63 7.35 13.13 26.03
CA GLN A 63 5.99 12.86 25.57
C GLN A 63 5.04 12.44 26.70
N ARG A 64 5.55 11.78 27.75
CA ARG A 64 4.73 11.39 28.91
C ARG A 64 4.18 12.58 29.72
N VAL A 65 4.83 13.74 29.62
CA VAL A 65 4.49 14.93 30.41
C VAL A 65 3.48 15.84 29.68
N TYR A 66 3.27 15.62 28.37
CA TYR A 66 2.24 16.27 27.55
C TYR A 66 0.99 15.39 27.44
#